data_AF-A0A2H1V649-F1
#
_entry.id   AF-A0A2H1V649-F1
#
_cell.length_a   1.000
_cell.length_b   1.000
_cell.length_c   1.000
_cell.angle_alpha   90.00
_cell.angle_beta   90.00
_cell.angle_gamma   90.00
#
_symmetry.space_group_name_H-M   'P 1'
#
loop_
_entity.id
_entity.type
_entity.pdbx_description
1 polymer ?
#
loop_
_entity_poly.entity_id
_entity_poly.type
_entity_poly.pdbx_seq_one_letter_code
_entity_poly.pdbx_strand_id
1 'polypeptide(L)'
;MNYFSLNKLVTTLGVRRILEFRTMKTKTIINAEGKDVIKKKVYENRITLISPDNSLSITDLKNAQNISLRRDLKLVKIQDTDAKTRRPVYKLMTSSEYHAEELSKRKEKQLARQNASIKGEKLLTLSSRIGEHDLMTGIKKMLKLVEKQYEVKVVIAGDDAEAAMKSEKIYQTIENQVRNMSRIVQKRVKGNSLRFQLLPVRDSSTEGTGNTDSSQNDNNKGPL
;
A
#
# COMPACT_ATOMS: atom_id res chain seq x y z
N MET A 1 -15.37 86.13 -27.26
CA MET A 1 -14.51 86.66 -26.19
C MET A 1 -14.09 85.46 -25.34
N ASN A 2 -13.19 84.55 -25.74
CA ASN A 2 -11.79 84.65 -26.18
C ASN A 2 -10.89 85.36 -25.15
N TYR A 3 -10.01 84.59 -24.48
CA TYR A 3 -8.57 84.79 -24.19
C TYR A 3 -8.09 83.54 -23.42
N PHE A 4 -7.37 82.57 -24.00
CA PHE A 4 -5.93 82.49 -24.37
C PHE A 4 -4.92 82.48 -23.21
N SER A 5 -4.18 81.35 -23.12
CA SER A 5 -2.74 81.17 -22.79
C SER A 5 -2.59 79.82 -22.06
N LEU A 6 -2.02 78.73 -22.58
CA LEU A 6 -0.83 78.46 -23.40
C LEU A 6 0.51 78.84 -22.73
N ASN A 7 1.04 77.93 -21.92
CA ASN A 7 2.48 77.85 -21.63
C ASN A 7 3.03 76.50 -22.14
N LYS A 8 3.84 76.59 -23.20
CA LYS A 8 4.85 75.59 -23.60
C LYS A 8 6.11 75.85 -22.79
N LEU A 9 6.77 74.81 -22.28
CA LEU A 9 8.16 74.52 -22.66
C LEU A 9 8.55 73.09 -22.23
N VAL A 10 9.26 72.43 -23.14
CA VAL A 10 9.87 71.11 -23.03
C VAL A 10 11.26 71.25 -22.41
N THR A 11 11.65 70.36 -21.51
CA THR A 11 13.07 70.02 -21.32
C THR A 11 13.22 68.53 -20.99
N THR A 12 13.88 67.83 -21.91
CA THR A 12 14.40 66.47 -21.79
C THR A 12 15.66 66.43 -20.93
N LEU A 13 15.77 65.46 -20.02
CA LEU A 13 16.99 64.82 -19.46
C LEU A 13 16.42 63.83 -18.42
N GLY A 14 16.49 62.52 -18.56
CA GLY A 14 17.70 61.75 -18.77
C GLY A 14 17.97 60.92 -17.52
N VAL A 15 17.83 59.59 -17.67
CA VAL A 15 18.69 58.56 -17.05
C VAL A 15 18.39 58.13 -15.59
N ARG A 16 17.79 56.93 -15.53
CA ARG A 16 18.02 55.82 -14.57
C ARG A 16 17.57 56.00 -13.11
N ARG A 17 16.35 55.52 -12.88
CA ARG A 17 15.93 54.95 -11.60
C ARG A 17 16.89 53.80 -11.24
N ILE A 18 17.79 54.03 -10.29
CA ILE A 18 18.61 52.97 -9.69
C ILE A 18 17.65 52.10 -8.88
N LEU A 19 17.19 51.04 -9.51
CA LEU A 19 16.55 49.93 -8.86
C LEU A 19 17.70 49.10 -8.25
N GLU A 20 18.07 49.42 -7.02
CA GLU A 20 18.89 48.50 -6.22
C GLU A 20 18.05 47.26 -5.90
N PHE A 21 17.96 46.35 -6.88
CA PHE A 21 17.75 44.95 -6.59
C PHE A 21 18.97 44.50 -5.81
N ARG A 22 18.84 44.51 -4.48
CA ARG A 22 19.67 43.69 -3.60
C ARG A 22 19.48 42.24 -4.06
N THR A 23 20.34 41.79 -4.96
CA THR A 23 20.45 40.40 -5.33
C THR A 23 20.85 39.66 -4.07
N MET A 24 19.88 38.98 -3.46
CA MET A 24 20.12 38.04 -2.39
C MET A 24 20.95 36.90 -3.00
N LYS A 25 22.28 37.05 -2.96
CA LYS A 25 23.24 36.03 -3.38
C LYS A 25 22.96 34.78 -2.54
N THR A 26 22.24 33.84 -3.14
CA THR A 26 22.08 32.52 -2.57
C THR A 26 23.46 31.90 -2.60
N LYS A 27 24.13 31.80 -1.45
CA LYS A 27 25.44 31.12 -1.32
C LYS A 27 25.27 29.69 -1.81
N THR A 28 25.70 29.35 -3.01
CA THR A 28 25.85 27.96 -3.45
C THR A 28 27.10 27.39 -2.78
N ILE A 29 26.99 26.20 -2.19
CA ILE A 29 28.16 25.47 -1.65
C ILE A 29 28.61 24.55 -2.78
N ILE A 30 29.85 24.75 -3.22
CA ILE A 30 30.48 23.97 -4.28
C ILE A 30 31.19 22.79 -3.60
N ASN A 31 30.81 21.56 -3.92
CA ASN A 31 31.57 20.38 -3.49
C ASN A 31 32.89 20.30 -4.30
N ALA A 32 33.88 19.56 -3.80
CA ALA A 32 35.21 19.42 -4.41
C ALA A 32 35.21 18.95 -5.89
N GLU A 33 34.07 18.47 -6.41
CA GLU A 33 33.88 18.01 -7.79
C GLU A 33 33.06 18.96 -8.68
N GLY A 34 32.87 20.23 -8.29
CA GLY A 34 32.29 21.27 -9.17
C GLY A 34 30.79 21.11 -9.49
N LYS A 35 30.10 20.15 -8.85
CA LYS A 35 28.65 19.93 -9.03
C LYS A 35 27.85 20.80 -8.05
N ASP A 36 26.88 21.55 -8.58
CA ASP A 36 25.99 22.41 -7.80
C ASP A 36 25.07 21.57 -6.89
N VAL A 37 25.23 21.72 -5.57
CA VAL A 37 24.34 21.09 -4.59
C VAL A 37 23.14 22.00 -4.37
N ILE A 38 21.96 21.56 -4.80
CA ILE A 38 20.69 22.23 -4.51
C ILE A 38 20.47 22.21 -3.00
N LYS A 39 20.63 23.37 -2.34
CA LYS A 39 20.32 23.51 -0.92
C LYS A 39 18.84 23.21 -0.68
N LYS A 40 18.56 22.17 0.11
CA LYS A 40 17.21 21.85 0.57
C LYS A 40 16.73 23.01 1.44
N LYS A 41 15.73 23.77 0.97
CA LYS A 41 15.05 24.79 1.79
C LYS A 41 14.44 24.08 3.00
N VAL A 42 14.95 24.40 4.19
CA VAL A 42 14.37 23.96 5.45
C VAL A 42 13.15 24.84 5.68
N TYR A 43 11.97 24.30 5.41
CA TYR A 43 10.74 24.98 5.78
C TYR A 43 10.65 24.94 7.31
N GLU A 44 10.62 26.11 7.95
CA GLU A 44 10.11 26.26 9.32
C GLU A 44 8.84 25.40 9.46
N ASN A 45 8.61 24.85 10.67
CA ASN A 45 7.59 23.84 11.06
C ASN A 45 6.11 24.22 10.80
N ARG A 46 5.82 24.99 9.76
CA ARG A 46 4.50 25.35 9.28
C ARG A 46 3.97 24.27 8.35
N ILE A 47 2.70 23.99 8.56
CA ILE A 47 1.92 22.99 7.86
C ILE A 47 0.89 23.68 6.95
N THR A 48 0.42 22.97 5.94
CA THR A 48 -0.75 23.39 5.17
C THR A 48 -1.98 22.78 5.82
N LEU A 49 -2.91 23.61 6.26
CA LEU A 49 -4.14 23.23 6.96
C LEU A 49 -5.34 23.42 6.03
N ILE A 50 -6.10 22.35 5.85
CA ILE A 50 -7.39 22.33 5.16
C ILE A 50 -8.47 22.40 6.23
N SER A 51 -9.27 23.46 6.20
CA SER A 51 -10.41 23.63 7.09
C SER A 51 -11.62 22.79 6.62
N PRO A 52 -12.67 22.61 7.45
CA PRO A 52 -13.87 21.86 7.07
C PRO A 52 -14.63 22.48 5.88
N ASP A 53 -14.50 23.80 5.68
CA ASP A 53 -15.02 24.54 4.52
C ASP A 53 -14.15 24.39 3.27
N ASN A 54 -13.14 23.50 3.30
CA ASN A 54 -12.16 23.27 2.26
C ASN A 54 -11.24 24.48 1.96
N SER A 55 -11.17 25.46 2.86
CA SER A 55 -10.22 26.57 2.75
C SER A 55 -8.79 26.15 3.12
N LEU A 56 -7.81 26.66 2.38
CA LEU A 56 -6.39 26.37 2.57
C LEU A 56 -5.73 27.50 3.37
N SER A 57 -5.10 27.15 4.49
CA SER A 57 -4.34 28.09 5.32
C SER A 57 -2.97 27.52 5.66
N ILE A 58 -1.99 28.40 5.90
CA ILE A 58 -0.64 28.00 6.34
C ILE A 58 -0.52 28.38 7.79
N THR A 59 -0.27 27.41 8.67
CA THR A 59 -0.28 27.61 10.12
C THR A 59 0.71 26.64 10.78
N ASP A 60 1.06 26.86 12.04
CA ASP A 60 1.89 25.93 12.80
C ASP A 60 1.08 24.73 13.29
N LEU A 61 1.75 23.59 13.48
CA LEU A 61 1.11 22.37 13.97
C LEU A 61 0.41 22.58 15.33
N LYS A 62 1.04 23.32 16.25
CA LYS A 62 0.48 23.63 17.57
C LYS A 62 -0.82 24.43 17.47
N ASN A 63 -0.84 25.42 16.57
CA ASN A 63 -2.02 26.25 16.36
C ASN A 63 -3.17 25.44 15.74
N ALA A 64 -2.87 24.56 14.79
CA ALA A 64 -3.86 23.65 14.22
C ALA A 64 -4.43 22.67 15.27
N GLN A 65 -3.59 22.14 16.17
CA GLN A 65 -4.05 21.31 17.29
C GLN A 65 -4.98 22.08 18.23
N ASN A 66 -4.62 23.33 18.59
CA ASN A 66 -5.48 24.17 19.41
C ASN A 66 -6.83 24.46 18.74
N ILE A 67 -6.84 24.68 17.43
CA ILE A 67 -8.08 24.84 16.65
C ILE A 67 -8.93 23.56 16.69
N SER A 68 -8.29 22.41 16.50
CA SER A 68 -8.92 21.09 16.57
C SER A 68 -9.62 20.89 17.91
N LEU A 69 -8.92 21.16 19.02
CA LEU A 69 -9.45 21.03 20.38
C LEU A 69 -10.56 22.04 20.68
N ARG A 70 -10.41 23.29 20.24
CA ARG A 70 -11.41 24.35 20.51
C ARG A 70 -12.74 24.10 19.80
N ARG A 71 -12.69 23.48 18.62
CA ARG A 71 -13.87 23.25 17.75
C ARG A 71 -14.36 21.81 17.77
N ASP A 72 -13.82 20.96 18.64
CA ASP A 72 -14.08 19.52 18.70
C ASP A 72 -13.94 18.79 17.35
N LEU A 73 -12.97 19.25 16.55
CA LEU A 73 -12.62 18.65 15.27
C LEU A 73 -11.46 17.67 15.43
N LYS A 74 -11.26 16.80 14.43
CA LYS A 74 -10.11 15.91 14.31
C LYS A 74 -9.11 16.48 13.32
N LEU A 75 -7.88 16.67 13.77
CA LEU A 75 -6.74 17.03 12.92
C LEU A 75 -6.11 15.76 12.34
N VAL A 76 -6.25 15.54 11.03
CA VAL A 76 -5.78 14.34 10.33
C VAL A 76 -4.68 14.72 9.34
N LYS A 77 -3.57 13.99 9.35
CA LYS A 77 -2.51 14.14 8.35
C LYS A 77 -2.91 13.41 7.05
N ILE A 78 -3.03 14.14 5.95
CA ILE A 78 -3.43 13.57 4.65
C ILE A 78 -2.20 13.27 3.79
N GLN A 79 -1.23 14.17 3.76
CA GLN A 79 -0.02 14.03 2.94
C GLN A 79 1.22 14.43 3.73
N ASP A 80 2.31 13.68 3.55
CA ASP A 80 3.60 13.97 4.19
C ASP A 80 4.30 15.19 3.59
N THR A 81 4.22 15.37 2.28
CA THR A 81 4.86 16.48 1.57
C THR A 81 4.06 16.81 0.32
N ASP A 82 3.52 18.02 0.27
CA ASP A 82 2.87 18.55 -0.93
C ASP A 82 3.92 18.88 -2.01
N ALA A 83 3.63 18.55 -3.27
CA ALA A 83 4.53 18.81 -4.40
C ALA A 83 4.80 20.32 -4.61
N LYS A 84 3.80 21.18 -4.34
CA LYS A 84 3.92 22.62 -4.55
C LYS A 84 4.60 23.32 -3.39
N THR A 85 4.10 23.09 -2.18
CA THR A 85 4.56 23.81 -0.99
C THR A 85 5.68 23.09 -0.24
N ARG A 86 5.91 21.79 -0.51
CA ARG A 86 6.82 20.90 0.23
C ARG A 86 6.55 20.87 1.74
N ARG A 87 5.32 21.20 2.14
CA ARG A 87 4.83 21.14 3.53
C ARG A 87 3.93 19.93 3.71
N PRO A 88 3.85 19.34 4.92
CA PRO A 88 2.85 18.34 5.23
C PRO A 88 1.46 18.99 5.22
N VAL A 89 0.48 18.24 4.73
CA VAL A 89 -0.91 18.68 4.60
C VAL A 89 -1.76 18.00 5.67
N TYR A 90 -2.42 18.81 6.47
CA TYR A 90 -3.36 18.37 7.48
C TYR A 90 -4.77 18.87 7.13
N LYS A 91 -5.77 18.07 7.48
CA LYS A 91 -7.19 18.39 7.30
C LYS A 91 -7.89 18.36 8.65
N LEU A 92 -8.70 19.37 8.91
CA LEU A 92 -9.67 19.37 10.00
C LEU A 92 -10.94 18.69 9.51
N MET A 93 -11.37 17.66 10.22
CA MET A 93 -12.57 16.89 9.91
C MET A 93 -13.49 16.83 11.11
N THR A 94 -14.79 16.75 10.88
CA THR A 94 -15.73 16.40 11.94
C THR A 94 -15.58 14.94 12.34
N SER A 95 -16.04 14.56 13.54
CA SER A 95 -15.92 13.16 13.99
C SER A 95 -16.68 12.21 13.07
N SER A 96 -17.87 12.60 12.59
CA SER A 96 -18.68 11.81 11.66
C SER A 96 -17.97 11.56 10.32
N GLU A 97 -17.40 12.61 9.72
CA GLU A 97 -16.65 12.48 8.46
C GLU A 97 -15.41 11.61 8.63
N TYR A 98 -14.68 11.78 9.74
CA TYR A 98 -13.51 10.97 10.05
C TYR A 98 -13.87 9.47 10.14
N HIS A 99 -14.97 9.14 10.82
CA HIS A 99 -15.43 7.75 10.90
C HIS A 99 -15.86 7.19 9.54
N ALA A 100 -16.57 7.97 8.72
CA ALA A 100 -16.97 7.55 7.39
C ALA A 100 -15.76 7.28 6.48
N GLU A 101 -14.75 8.15 6.50
CA GLU A 101 -13.51 7.98 5.73
C GLU A 101 -12.69 6.77 6.23
N GLU A 102 -12.65 6.52 7.55
CA GLU A 102 -11.98 5.34 8.09
C GLU A 102 -12.69 4.04 7.67
N LEU A 103 -14.03 4.04 7.66
CA LEU A 103 -14.81 2.89 7.19
C LEU A 103 -14.62 2.65 5.69
N SER A 104 -14.61 3.70 4.85
CA SER A 104 -14.37 3.56 3.42
C SER A 104 -12.96 3.05 3.13
N LYS A 105 -11.93 3.61 3.77
CA LYS A 105 -10.54 3.13 3.70
C LYS A 105 -10.40 1.68 4.15
N ARG A 106 -11.13 1.27 5.19
CA ARG A 106 -11.14 -0.12 5.66
C ARG A 106 -11.74 -1.06 4.61
N LYS A 107 -12.87 -0.68 4.02
CA LYS A 107 -13.51 -1.46 2.94
C LYS A 107 -12.62 -1.56 1.70
N GLU A 108 -11.99 -0.46 1.29
CA GLU A 108 -11.06 -0.44 0.16
C GLU A 108 -9.86 -1.38 0.41
N LYS A 109 -9.24 -1.30 1.59
CA LYS A 109 -8.16 -2.22 1.97
C LYS A 109 -8.63 -3.69 2.01
N GLN A 110 -9.86 -3.94 2.43
CA GLN A 110 -10.43 -5.28 2.45
C GLN A 110 -10.70 -5.81 1.03
N LEU A 111 -11.23 -4.98 0.14
CA LEU A 111 -11.42 -5.32 -1.27
C LEU A 111 -10.08 -5.55 -1.97
N ALA A 112 -9.09 -4.69 -1.74
CA ALA A 112 -7.74 -4.88 -2.27
C ALA A 112 -7.11 -6.20 -1.80
N ARG A 113 -7.30 -6.57 -0.52
CA ARG A 113 -6.86 -7.87 0.02
C ARG A 113 -7.60 -9.06 -0.56
N GLN A 114 -8.88 -8.92 -0.89
CA GLN A 114 -9.66 -9.98 -1.54
C GLN A 114 -9.29 -10.12 -3.02
N ASN A 115 -9.03 -9.01 -3.69
CA ASN A 115 -8.61 -8.95 -5.09
C ASN A 115 -7.18 -9.46 -5.29
N ALA A 116 -6.30 -9.29 -4.29
CA ALA A 116 -4.99 -9.92 -4.27
C ALA A 116 -5.13 -11.43 -4.48
N SER A 117 -4.56 -11.94 -5.57
CA SER A 117 -4.63 -13.36 -5.96
C SER A 117 -3.99 -14.30 -4.96
N ILE A 118 -3.03 -13.80 -4.18
CA ILE A 118 -2.25 -14.59 -3.26
C ILE A 118 -2.27 -13.85 -1.91
N LYS A 119 -2.76 -14.53 -0.87
CA LYS A 119 -2.85 -13.97 0.50
C LYS A 119 -1.50 -13.91 1.20
N GLY A 120 -0.55 -14.73 0.78
CA GLY A 120 0.81 -14.81 1.32
C GLY A 120 1.45 -16.15 1.06
N GLU A 121 2.63 -16.36 1.64
CA GLU A 121 3.45 -17.55 1.45
C GLU A 121 3.44 -18.47 2.68
N LYS A 122 3.52 -19.78 2.46
CA LYS A 122 3.67 -20.81 3.49
C LYS A 122 4.77 -21.79 3.12
N LEU A 123 5.68 -22.03 4.05
CA LEU A 123 6.74 -23.03 3.88
C LEU A 123 6.29 -24.37 4.46
N LEU A 124 6.46 -25.44 3.69
CA LEU A 124 6.26 -26.81 4.14
C LEU A 124 7.53 -27.61 3.84
N THR A 125 8.06 -28.25 4.88
CA THR A 125 9.25 -29.10 4.77
C THR A 125 8.84 -30.55 4.91
N LEU A 126 9.30 -31.39 3.98
CA LEU A 126 9.15 -32.84 4.01
C LEU A 126 10.53 -33.49 4.06
N SER A 127 10.63 -34.68 4.65
CA SER A 127 11.85 -35.49 4.61
C SER A 127 11.82 -36.49 3.45
N SER A 128 12.98 -36.84 2.89
CA SER A 128 13.12 -37.89 1.89
C SER A 128 12.78 -39.30 2.40
N ARG A 129 12.72 -39.48 3.74
CA ARG A 129 12.36 -40.75 4.40
C ARG A 129 10.89 -40.81 4.83
N ILE A 130 10.07 -39.85 4.41
CA ILE A 130 8.65 -39.79 4.75
C ILE A 130 7.92 -41.07 4.29
N GLY A 131 7.04 -41.59 5.14
CA GLY A 131 6.17 -42.72 4.80
C GLY A 131 4.99 -42.30 3.93
N GLU A 132 4.39 -43.24 3.20
CA GLU A 132 3.28 -42.99 2.27
C GLU A 132 2.07 -42.30 2.95
N HIS A 133 1.70 -42.74 4.15
CA HIS A 133 0.57 -42.15 4.89
C HIS A 133 0.81 -40.67 5.26
N ASP A 134 2.03 -40.35 5.69
CA ASP A 134 2.40 -38.99 6.08
C ASP A 134 2.55 -38.10 4.84
N LEU A 135 3.05 -38.64 3.72
CA LEU A 135 3.07 -37.96 2.43
C LEU A 135 1.65 -37.56 1.99
N MET A 136 0.70 -38.48 2.04
CA MET A 136 -0.69 -38.18 1.69
C MET A 136 -1.33 -37.13 2.61
N THR A 137 -0.98 -37.14 3.90
CA THR A 137 -1.43 -36.10 4.86
C THR A 137 -0.80 -34.75 4.54
N GLY A 138 0.49 -34.73 4.17
CA GLY A 138 1.20 -33.55 3.68
C GLY A 138 0.56 -32.96 2.43
N ILE A 139 0.19 -33.80 1.46
CA ILE A 139 -0.52 -33.38 0.23
C ILE A 139 -1.87 -32.76 0.57
N LYS A 140 -2.69 -33.39 1.42
CA LYS A 140 -3.97 -32.82 1.87
C LYS A 140 -3.78 -31.45 2.53
N LYS A 141 -2.71 -31.28 3.31
CA LYS A 141 -2.36 -29.98 3.91
C LYS A 141 -1.99 -28.95 2.85
N MET A 142 -1.21 -29.32 1.83
CA MET A 142 -0.88 -28.44 0.70
C MET A 142 -2.15 -28.00 -0.04
N LEU A 143 -3.04 -28.92 -0.38
CA LEU A 143 -4.30 -28.62 -1.09
C LEU A 143 -5.17 -27.64 -0.30
N LYS A 144 -5.33 -27.85 1.03
CA LYS A 144 -6.06 -26.91 1.91
C LYS A 144 -5.44 -25.51 1.97
N LEU A 145 -4.12 -25.39 1.79
CA LEU A 145 -3.44 -24.10 1.75
C LEU A 145 -3.63 -23.40 0.41
N VAL A 146 -3.54 -24.16 -0.69
CA VAL A 146 -3.80 -23.68 -2.04
C VAL A 146 -5.25 -23.20 -2.18
N GLU A 147 -6.22 -23.95 -1.68
CA GLU A 147 -7.65 -23.57 -1.64
C GLU A 147 -7.87 -22.22 -0.96
N LYS A 148 -7.13 -21.95 0.12
CA LYS A 148 -7.17 -20.68 0.83
C LYS A 148 -6.46 -19.53 0.12
N GLN A 149 -5.95 -19.75 -1.10
CA GLN A 149 -5.18 -18.81 -1.92
C GLN A 149 -3.83 -18.43 -1.29
N TYR A 150 -3.15 -19.40 -0.67
CA TYR A 150 -1.76 -19.25 -0.25
C TYR A 150 -0.81 -19.85 -1.29
N GLU A 151 0.33 -19.19 -1.47
CA GLU A 151 1.48 -19.76 -2.13
C GLU A 151 2.18 -20.73 -1.19
N VAL A 152 2.41 -21.97 -1.63
CA VAL A 152 3.07 -22.99 -0.80
C VAL A 152 4.46 -23.29 -1.35
N LYS A 153 5.49 -22.95 -0.59
CA LYS A 153 6.88 -23.33 -0.85
C LYS A 153 7.13 -24.68 -0.21
N VAL A 154 7.44 -25.70 -1.01
CA VAL A 154 7.72 -27.04 -0.53
C VAL A 154 9.22 -27.30 -0.62
N VAL A 155 9.80 -27.80 0.47
CA VAL A 155 11.20 -28.22 0.56
C VAL A 155 11.22 -29.69 0.95
N ILE A 156 11.73 -30.55 0.09
CA ILE A 156 12.02 -31.94 0.40
C ILE A 156 13.49 -32.00 0.79
N ALA A 157 13.75 -32.16 2.09
CA ALA A 157 15.09 -32.32 2.64
C ALA A 157 15.51 -33.79 2.58
N GLY A 158 16.73 -34.03 2.11
CA GLY A 158 17.32 -35.35 2.03
C GLY A 158 18.68 -35.38 2.70
N ASP A 159 18.95 -36.43 3.48
CA ASP A 159 20.20 -36.58 4.22
C ASP A 159 21.09 -37.71 3.65
N ASP A 160 20.55 -38.52 2.74
CA ASP A 160 21.20 -39.74 2.22
C ASP A 160 21.69 -39.60 0.78
N ALA A 161 22.61 -40.47 0.37
CA ALA A 161 23.07 -40.56 -1.03
C ALA A 161 21.93 -40.92 -2.01
N GLU A 162 20.97 -41.74 -1.58
CA GLU A 162 19.77 -42.08 -2.36
C GLU A 162 18.65 -41.03 -2.27
N ALA A 163 18.84 -39.96 -1.49
CA ALA A 163 17.77 -39.01 -1.24
C ALA A 163 17.32 -38.27 -2.52
N ALA A 164 18.21 -38.14 -3.51
CA ALA A 164 17.86 -37.58 -4.81
C ALA A 164 16.77 -38.40 -5.52
N MET A 165 16.88 -39.73 -5.56
CA MET A 165 15.88 -40.60 -6.18
C MET A 165 14.55 -40.60 -5.42
N LYS A 166 14.62 -40.67 -4.08
CA LYS A 166 13.42 -40.67 -3.21
C LYS A 166 12.67 -39.34 -3.30
N SER A 167 13.38 -38.21 -3.28
CA SER A 167 12.78 -36.88 -3.39
C SER A 167 12.13 -36.64 -4.75
N GLU A 168 12.70 -37.17 -5.84
CA GLU A 168 12.08 -37.11 -7.16
C GLU A 168 10.78 -37.92 -7.22
N LYS A 169 10.76 -39.13 -6.63
CA LYS A 169 9.53 -39.93 -6.54
C LYS A 169 8.43 -39.21 -5.75
N ILE A 170 8.78 -38.62 -4.61
CA ILE A 170 7.85 -37.82 -3.79
C ILE A 170 7.31 -36.63 -4.61
N TYR A 171 8.19 -35.93 -5.33
CA TYR A 171 7.81 -34.81 -6.19
C TYR A 171 6.78 -35.24 -7.26
N GLN A 172 6.99 -36.37 -7.94
CA GLN A 172 6.07 -36.89 -8.95
C GLN A 172 4.69 -37.22 -8.36
N THR A 173 4.65 -37.84 -7.17
CA THR A 173 3.40 -38.12 -6.48
C THR A 173 2.64 -36.82 -6.16
N ILE A 174 3.35 -35.79 -5.66
CA ILE A 174 2.75 -34.49 -5.36
C ILE A 174 2.24 -33.83 -6.65
N GLU A 175 3.04 -33.86 -7.73
CA GLU A 175 2.67 -33.27 -9.03
C GLU A 175 1.38 -33.85 -9.59
N ASN A 176 1.23 -35.17 -9.54
CA ASN A 176 0.02 -35.85 -10.01
C ASN A 176 -1.22 -35.47 -9.19
N GLN A 177 -1.10 -35.31 -7.88
CA GLN A 177 -2.22 -34.97 -7.00
C GLN A 177 -2.60 -33.48 -7.09
N VAL A 178 -1.64 -32.61 -7.35
CA VAL A 178 -1.82 -31.16 -7.27
C VAL A 178 -2.20 -30.53 -8.62
N ARG A 179 -1.97 -31.23 -9.74
CA ARG A 179 -2.21 -30.75 -11.12
C ARG A 179 -3.58 -30.08 -11.34
N ASN A 180 -4.62 -30.55 -10.66
CA ASN A 180 -5.98 -30.05 -10.87
C ASN A 180 -6.26 -28.71 -10.18
N MET A 181 -5.61 -28.42 -9.05
CA MET A 181 -5.92 -27.26 -8.20
C MET A 181 -4.81 -26.19 -8.19
N SER A 182 -3.59 -26.56 -8.57
CA SER A 182 -2.46 -25.65 -8.45
C SER A 182 -1.44 -25.83 -9.57
N ARG A 183 -0.75 -24.74 -9.89
CA ARG A 183 0.36 -24.72 -10.84
C ARG A 183 1.68 -24.81 -10.09
N ILE A 184 2.50 -25.79 -10.46
CA ILE A 184 3.87 -25.92 -9.93
C ILE A 184 4.80 -24.93 -10.64
N VAL A 185 5.65 -24.26 -9.87
CA VAL A 185 6.61 -23.26 -10.33
C VAL A 185 7.95 -23.48 -9.65
N GLN A 186 9.04 -23.15 -10.36
CA GLN A 186 10.41 -23.10 -9.81
C GLN A 186 10.89 -24.40 -9.14
N LYS A 187 10.80 -25.55 -9.82
CA LYS A 187 11.51 -26.77 -9.39
C LYS A 187 13.02 -26.52 -9.43
N ARG A 188 13.69 -26.65 -8.28
CA ARG A 188 15.15 -26.50 -8.13
C ARG A 188 15.69 -27.55 -7.18
N VAL A 189 16.80 -28.17 -7.53
CA VAL A 189 17.56 -29.06 -6.65
C VAL A 189 18.78 -28.29 -6.15
N LYS A 190 18.96 -28.21 -4.83
CA LYS A 190 20.12 -27.58 -4.19
C LYS A 190 20.74 -28.58 -3.21
N GLY A 191 21.86 -29.17 -3.62
CA GLY A 191 22.47 -30.28 -2.89
C GLY A 191 21.47 -31.43 -2.75
N ASN A 192 21.29 -31.92 -1.53
CA ASN A 192 20.37 -33.03 -1.23
C ASN A 192 18.92 -32.58 -0.99
N SER A 193 18.59 -31.31 -1.24
CA SER A 193 17.23 -30.78 -1.06
C SER A 193 16.57 -30.37 -2.37
N LEU A 194 15.33 -30.79 -2.59
CA LEU A 194 14.49 -30.38 -3.71
C LEU A 194 13.49 -29.31 -3.25
N ARG A 195 13.38 -28.20 -3.99
CA ARG A 195 12.50 -27.08 -3.68
C ARG A 195 11.59 -26.77 -4.85
N PHE A 196 10.34 -26.49 -4.58
CA PHE A 196 9.37 -26.02 -5.59
C PHE A 196 8.28 -25.18 -4.92
N GLN A 197 7.49 -24.51 -5.74
CA GLN A 197 6.43 -23.62 -5.31
C GLN A 197 5.11 -24.04 -5.95
N LEU A 198 4.04 -24.06 -5.17
CA LEU A 198 2.68 -24.29 -5.61
C LEU A 198 1.95 -22.95 -5.62
N LEU A 199 1.44 -22.57 -6.79
CA LEU A 199 0.61 -21.39 -6.97
C LEU A 199 -0.85 -21.81 -7.15
N PRO A 200 -1.79 -21.20 -6.42
CA PRO A 200 -3.21 -21.45 -6.63
C PRO A 200 -3.62 -21.00 -8.04
N VAL A 201 -4.34 -21.88 -8.75
CA VAL A 201 -5.04 -21.49 -9.97
C VAL A 201 -6.41 -20.99 -9.53
N ARG A 202 -6.79 -19.80 -9.98
CA ARG A 202 -8.15 -19.31 -9.76
C ARG A 202 -9.06 -20.06 -10.73
N ASP A 203 -9.86 -20.96 -10.19
CA ASP A 203 -11.02 -21.48 -10.92
C ASP A 203 -12.01 -20.32 -11.05
N SER A 204 -12.20 -19.81 -12.26
CA SER A 204 -13.26 -18.85 -12.57
C SER A 204 -14.65 -19.49 -12.55
N SER A 205 -14.84 -20.62 -11.86
CA SER A 205 -16.02 -21.48 -11.96
C SER A 205 -16.62 -21.87 -10.61
N THR A 206 -16.25 -21.22 -9.50
CA THR A 206 -16.97 -21.39 -8.22
C THR A 206 -17.56 -20.07 -7.74
N GLU A 207 -18.37 -19.46 -8.60
CA GLU A 207 -19.47 -18.62 -8.13
C GLU A 207 -20.57 -19.53 -7.57
N GLY A 208 -20.86 -19.36 -6.27
CA GLY A 208 -22.16 -19.63 -5.66
C GLY A 208 -22.78 -21.02 -5.82
N THR A 209 -22.47 -21.93 -4.88
CA THR A 209 -23.45 -22.94 -4.45
C THR A 209 -23.95 -22.57 -3.07
N GLY A 210 -24.83 -21.57 -3.03
CA GLY A 210 -25.85 -21.51 -1.99
C GLY A 210 -26.95 -22.49 -2.39
N ASN A 211 -27.11 -23.56 -1.62
CA ASN A 211 -28.32 -24.38 -1.57
C ASN A 211 -28.30 -25.10 -0.23
N THR A 212 -29.14 -24.69 0.73
CA THR A 212 -30.52 -25.17 0.93
C THR A 212 -30.51 -26.40 1.83
N ASP A 213 -30.72 -26.16 3.13
CA ASP A 213 -31.36 -27.09 4.05
C ASP A 213 -32.58 -26.32 4.60
N SER A 214 -33.73 -26.46 3.94
CA SER A 214 -34.75 -27.47 4.20
C SER A 214 -35.66 -27.09 5.39
N SER A 215 -36.79 -26.49 5.01
CA SER A 215 -38.01 -26.50 5.81
C SER A 215 -38.46 -27.94 6.03
N GLN A 216 -38.65 -28.34 7.29
CA GLN A 216 -39.84 -29.04 7.82
C GLN A 216 -39.54 -29.58 9.22
N ASN A 217 -40.20 -29.03 10.24
CA ASN A 217 -41.23 -29.81 10.91
C ASN A 217 -42.09 -28.94 11.82
N ASP A 218 -43.37 -28.91 11.48
CA ASP A 218 -44.48 -28.58 12.36
C ASP A 218 -44.50 -29.49 13.60
N ASN A 219 -45.19 -28.99 14.62
CA ASN A 219 -45.69 -29.67 15.82
C ASN A 219 -44.76 -29.62 17.03
N ASN A 220 -45.01 -28.62 17.91
CA ASN A 220 -45.44 -28.99 19.26
C ASN A 220 -46.30 -27.90 19.92
N LYS A 221 -47.43 -28.39 20.41
CA LYS A 221 -48.48 -27.72 21.16
C LYS A 221 -47.92 -27.18 22.49
N GLY A 222 -48.47 -26.04 22.94
CA GLY A 222 -48.41 -25.66 24.36
C GLY A 222 -48.99 -26.77 25.25
N PRO A 223 -48.60 -26.81 26.53
CA PRO A 223 -49.36 -26.03 27.50
C PRO A 223 -48.53 -25.41 28.65
N LEU A 224 -49.24 -24.56 29.41
CA LEU A 224 -48.92 -23.86 30.67
C LEU A 224 -48.28 -22.47 30.52
#